data_AF-A0A3D1WL52-F1
#
_entry.id   AF-A0A3D1WL52-F1
#
_cell.length_a   1.000
_cell.length_b   1.000
_cell.length_c   1.000
_cell.angle_alpha   90.00
_cell.angle_beta   90.00
_cell.angle_gamma   90.00
#
_symmetry.space_group_name_H-M   'P 1'
#
loop_
_entity.id
_entity.type
_entity.pdbx_description
1 polymer ?
#
loop_
_entity_poly.entity_id
_entity_poly.type
_entity_poly.pdbx_seq_one_letter_code
_entity_poly.pdbx_strand_id
1 'polypeptide(L)'
;MENGVKNDIKAPVHFLICKILGFIALVGGITLIVLACTVLSKPFMDTIQPNIIALMVGSTLSMCSIVLLFAGFIPQFKKMTVKSAKYLQTQNKDDLKEIASTSADIKSEAVTKTAKAVKKGFNDTKFCKKCGVEIDRDSTFCKECGEKQE
;
A
#
# COMPACT_ATOMS: atom_id res chain seq x y z
N MET A 1 6.65 33.26 3.43
CA MET A 1 8.09 33.00 3.61
C MET A 1 8.21 31.81 4.55
N GLU A 2 8.26 30.61 3.99
CA GLU A 2 8.41 29.34 4.72
C GLU A 2 9.83 29.22 5.28
N ASN A 3 10.04 29.71 6.49
CA ASN A 3 11.30 29.55 7.18
C ASN A 3 11.36 28.16 7.84
N GLY A 4 11.84 27.21 7.04
CA GLY A 4 12.99 26.39 7.40
C GLY A 4 12.95 25.64 8.74
N VAL A 5 12.00 24.72 8.91
CA VAL A 5 12.22 23.58 9.82
C VAL A 5 13.18 22.61 9.12
N LYS A 6 14.49 22.91 9.21
CA LYS A 6 15.55 21.92 8.95
C LYS A 6 15.54 20.92 10.09
N ASN A 7 14.54 20.04 10.10
CA ASN A 7 14.65 18.80 10.85
C ASN A 7 15.66 17.93 10.12
N ASP A 8 16.93 18.16 10.42
CA ASP A 8 17.99 17.21 10.18
C ASP A 8 17.66 15.96 11.00
N ILE A 9 16.84 15.08 10.39
CA ILE A 9 16.62 13.71 10.83
C ILE A 9 18.00 13.05 10.71
N LYS A 10 18.84 13.26 11.73
CA LYS A 10 20.11 12.56 11.90
C LYS A 10 19.72 11.09 11.91
N ALA A 11 20.09 10.37 10.84
CA ALA A 11 19.77 8.96 10.70
C ALA A 11 20.18 8.29 12.01
N PRO A 12 19.25 7.62 12.70
CA PRO A 12 19.51 7.18 14.04
C PRO A 12 20.74 6.27 14.05
N VAL A 13 21.63 6.44 15.04
CA VAL A 13 22.95 5.79 15.05
C VAL A 13 22.85 4.27 14.90
N HIS A 14 21.78 3.66 15.43
CA HIS A 14 21.47 2.24 15.26
C HIS A 14 21.37 1.79 13.79
N PHE A 15 20.92 2.67 12.90
CA PHE A 15 20.77 2.40 11.49
C PHE A 15 22.12 2.36 10.76
N LEU A 16 23.03 3.28 11.12
CA LEU A 16 24.37 3.31 10.57
C LEU A 16 25.20 2.10 11.06
N ILE A 17 25.03 1.73 12.33
CA ILE A 17 25.64 0.53 12.91
C ILE A 17 25.13 -0.73 12.21
N CYS A 18 23.81 -0.85 11.97
CA CYS A 18 23.23 -1.98 11.26
C CYS A 18 23.76 -2.10 9.83
N LYS A 19 23.96 -0.98 9.14
CA LYS A 19 24.59 -0.96 7.81
C LYS A 19 26.02 -1.51 7.84
N ILE A 20 26.83 -1.05 8.79
CA ILE A 20 28.22 -1.47 8.94
C ILE A 20 28.29 -2.98 9.29
N LEU A 21 27.47 -3.43 10.24
CA LEU A 21 27.37 -4.85 10.60
C LEU A 21 26.92 -5.72 9.43
N GLY A 22 25.95 -5.26 8.63
CA GLY A 22 25.50 -5.96 7.42
C GLY A 22 26.61 -6.11 6.38
N PHE A 23 27.44 -5.10 6.17
CA PHE A 23 28.59 -5.19 5.25
C PHE A 23 29.65 -6.18 5.77
N ILE A 24 29.96 -6.14 7.06
CA ILE A 24 30.93 -7.07 7.68
C ILE A 24 30.42 -8.52 7.56
N ALA A 25 29.14 -8.76 7.84
CA ALA A 25 28.53 -10.08 7.74
C ALA A 25 28.48 -10.58 6.29
N LEU A 26 28.22 -9.71 5.32
CA LEU A 26 28.23 -10.04 3.90
C LEU A 26 29.63 -10.45 3.43
N VAL A 27 30.67 -9.69 3.79
CA VAL A 27 32.06 -10.04 3.48
C VAL A 27 32.42 -11.38 4.11
N GLY A 28 32.08 -11.59 5.38
CA GLY A 28 32.29 -12.86 6.07
C GLY A 28 31.58 -14.04 5.39
N GLY A 29 30.33 -13.86 4.96
CA GLY A 29 29.57 -14.87 4.21
C GLY A 29 30.21 -15.22 2.88
N ILE A 30 30.67 -14.24 2.10
CA ILE A 30 31.39 -14.47 0.84
C ILE A 30 32.71 -15.21 1.08
N THR A 31 33.49 -14.80 2.09
CA THR A 31 34.74 -15.50 2.43
C THR A 31 34.49 -16.96 2.79
N LEU A 32 33.40 -17.25 3.51
CA LEU A 32 33.02 -18.62 3.89
C LEU A 32 32.59 -19.45 2.67
N ILE A 33 31.86 -18.86 1.71
CA ILE A 33 31.54 -19.48 0.43
C ILE A 33 32.82 -19.81 -0.37
N VAL A 34 33.75 -18.87 -0.48
CA VAL A 34 35.02 -19.08 -1.19
C VAL A 34 35.85 -20.18 -0.53
N LEU A 35 35.89 -20.21 0.81
CA LEU A 35 36.59 -21.25 1.58
C LEU A 35 35.95 -22.62 1.38
N ALA A 36 34.62 -22.69 1.28
CA ALA A 36 33.86 -23.91 1.00
C ALA A 36 34.16 -24.49 -0.40
N CYS A 37 34.45 -23.62 -1.37
CA CYS A 37 34.79 -24.01 -2.74
C CYS A 37 36.27 -24.34 -2.95
N THR A 38 37.18 -23.79 -2.13
CA THR A 38 38.64 -23.87 -2.37
C THR A 38 39.40 -24.73 -1.36
N VAL A 39 39.11 -24.61 -0.07
CA VAL A 39 39.91 -25.22 1.02
C VAL A 39 39.23 -26.45 1.63
N LEU A 40 37.89 -26.42 1.78
CA LEU A 40 37.12 -27.54 2.36
C LEU A 40 36.63 -28.55 1.33
N SER A 41 37.01 -28.39 0.07
CA SER A 41 36.70 -29.32 -1.01
C SER A 41 37.44 -30.63 -0.79
N LYS A 42 36.71 -31.71 -0.50
CA LYS A 42 37.31 -33.05 -0.38
C LYS A 42 37.62 -33.55 -1.80
N PRO A 43 38.84 -34.02 -2.09
CA PRO A 43 39.12 -34.66 -3.37
C PRO A 43 38.43 -36.04 -3.37
N PHE A 44 37.35 -36.20 -4.13
CA PHE A 44 36.77 -37.51 -4.43
C PHE A 44 36.65 -37.63 -5.95
N MET A 45 37.60 -38.35 -6.56
CA MET A 45 37.68 -38.74 -7.98
C MET A 45 37.28 -37.64 -8.98
N ASP A 46 38.26 -36.81 -9.38
CA ASP A 46 38.23 -35.86 -10.52
C ASP A 46 37.08 -34.85 -10.59
N THR A 47 36.26 -34.76 -9.55
CA THR A 47 35.27 -33.70 -9.37
C THR A 47 35.48 -33.03 -8.03
N ILE A 48 35.78 -31.73 -8.08
CA ILE A 48 35.87 -30.86 -6.89
C ILE A 48 34.45 -30.75 -6.33
N GLN A 49 34.10 -31.59 -5.35
CA GLN A 49 32.84 -31.45 -4.62
C GLN A 49 33.04 -30.40 -3.52
N PRO A 50 32.41 -29.21 -3.63
CA PRO A 50 32.43 -28.24 -2.54
C PRO A 50 31.70 -28.84 -1.35
N ASN A 51 32.09 -28.43 -0.13
CA ASN A 51 31.35 -28.85 1.05
C ASN A 51 29.95 -28.21 1.01
N ILE A 52 28.95 -28.98 0.57
CA ILE A 52 27.56 -28.55 0.37
C ILE A 52 27.00 -27.89 1.63
N ILE A 53 27.37 -28.38 2.82
CA ILE A 53 26.91 -27.82 4.10
C ILE A 53 27.46 -26.39 4.28
N ALA A 54 28.76 -26.19 4.04
CA ALA A 54 29.38 -24.87 4.17
C ALA A 54 28.87 -23.89 3.09
N LEU A 55 28.59 -24.38 1.88
CA LEU A 55 27.99 -23.59 0.79
C LEU A 55 26.57 -23.11 1.15
N MET A 56 25.74 -24.00 1.68
CA MET A 56 24.34 -23.68 2.05
C MET A 56 24.27 -22.72 3.24
N VAL A 57 25.17 -22.87 4.21
CA VAL A 57 25.26 -21.94 5.35
C VAL A 57 25.76 -20.56 4.90
N GLY A 58 26.79 -20.52 4.04
CA GLY A 58 27.32 -19.27 3.49
C GLY A 58 26.29 -18.51 2.65
N SER A 59 25.53 -19.20 1.80
CA SER A 59 24.50 -18.57 0.96
C SER A 59 23.35 -18.00 1.79
N THR A 60 22.89 -18.75 2.79
CA THR A 60 21.82 -18.30 3.70
C THR A 60 22.26 -17.07 4.50
N LEU A 61 23.49 -17.08 5.04
CA LEU A 61 24.04 -15.94 5.78
C LEU A 61 24.21 -14.69 4.90
N SER A 62 24.65 -14.89 3.65
CA SER A 62 24.79 -13.80 2.67
C SER A 62 23.43 -13.21 2.29
N MET A 63 22.41 -14.05 2.07
CA MET A 63 21.04 -13.61 1.79
C MET A 63 20.43 -12.82 2.94
N CYS A 64 20.58 -13.29 4.18
CA CYS A 64 20.13 -12.54 5.36
C CYS A 64 20.85 -11.19 5.50
N SER A 65 22.14 -11.14 5.20
CA SER A 65 22.94 -9.90 5.26
C SER A 65 22.48 -8.88 4.22
N ILE A 66 22.14 -9.33 3.01
CA ILE A 66 21.58 -8.48 1.95
C ILE A 66 20.25 -7.87 2.39
N VAL A 67 19.35 -8.65 2.99
CA VAL A 67 18.06 -8.14 3.51
C VAL A 67 18.27 -7.07 4.58
N LEU A 68 19.22 -7.29 5.50
CA LEU A 68 19.58 -6.31 6.53
C LEU A 68 20.18 -5.03 5.92
N LEU A 69 20.96 -5.14 4.85
CA LEU A 69 21.45 -3.97 4.11
C LEU A 69 20.30 -3.21 3.44
N PHE A 70 19.35 -3.88 2.77
CA PHE A 70 18.19 -3.20 2.18
C PHE A 70 17.34 -2.48 3.24
N ALA A 71 17.10 -3.12 4.39
CA ALA A 71 16.48 -2.46 5.54
C ALA A 71 17.31 -1.26 6.01
N GLY A 72 18.63 -1.45 6.09
CA GLY A 72 19.69 -0.46 6.33
C GLY A 72 19.90 0.60 5.23
N PHE A 73 19.07 0.64 4.19
CA PHE A 73 19.00 1.76 3.22
C PHE A 73 17.61 2.43 3.13
N ILE A 74 16.58 1.96 3.85
CA ILE A 74 15.20 2.51 3.83
C ILE A 74 15.13 4.06 3.95
N PRO A 75 15.70 4.73 4.97
CA PRO A 75 15.75 6.19 5.10
C PRO A 75 16.45 6.93 3.95
N GLN A 76 17.43 6.31 3.26
CA GLN A 76 18.03 6.92 2.06
C GLN A 76 17.05 6.85 0.89
N PHE A 77 16.37 5.71 0.73
CA PHE A 77 15.33 5.56 -0.28
C PHE A 77 14.16 6.53 -0.06
N LYS A 78 13.71 6.76 1.18
CA LYS A 78 12.61 7.72 1.48
C LYS A 78 12.83 9.11 0.86
N LYS A 79 14.07 9.64 0.84
CA LYS A 79 14.37 10.94 0.22
C LYS A 79 14.36 10.88 -1.31
N MET A 80 14.79 9.75 -1.89
CA MET A 80 14.83 9.54 -3.33
C MET A 80 13.43 9.29 -3.90
N THR A 81 12.61 8.47 -3.23
CA THR A 81 11.22 8.17 -3.61
C THR A 81 10.32 9.40 -3.59
N VAL A 82 10.52 10.34 -2.66
CA VAL A 82 9.73 11.61 -2.65
C VAL A 82 10.03 12.47 -3.87
N LYS A 83 11.27 12.48 -4.37
CA LYS A 83 11.64 13.27 -5.56
C LYS A 83 11.16 12.62 -6.85
N SER A 84 11.33 11.31 -7.01
CA SER A 84 10.82 10.56 -8.17
C SER A 84 9.30 10.47 -8.17
N ALA A 85 8.65 10.30 -7.01
CA ALA A 85 7.19 10.34 -6.89
C ALA A 85 6.63 11.73 -7.17
N LYS A 86 7.24 12.82 -6.66
CA LYS A 86 6.80 14.19 -7.04
C LYS A 86 6.95 14.46 -8.54
N TYR A 87 8.00 13.96 -9.18
CA TYR A 87 8.19 14.11 -10.62
C TYR A 87 7.13 13.34 -11.41
N LEU A 88 6.85 12.08 -11.03
CA LEU A 88 5.83 11.24 -11.67
C LEU A 88 4.40 11.74 -11.41
N GLN A 89 4.11 12.21 -10.20
CA GLN A 89 2.83 12.78 -9.81
C GLN A 89 2.59 14.17 -10.44
N THR A 90 3.65 14.88 -10.82
CA THR A 90 3.53 16.17 -11.53
C THR A 90 3.33 15.98 -13.04
N GLN A 91 3.94 14.96 -13.64
CA GLN A 91 3.71 14.66 -15.06
C GLN A 91 2.34 14.02 -15.31
N ASN A 92 1.89 13.13 -14.42
CA ASN A 92 0.58 12.49 -14.55
C ASN A 92 -0.55 13.34 -13.92
N LYS A 93 -0.29 14.60 -13.56
CA LYS A 93 -1.26 15.46 -12.85
C LYS A 93 -2.45 15.84 -13.72
N ASP A 94 -2.22 15.98 -15.02
CA ASP A 94 -3.24 16.28 -16.02
C ASP A 94 -4.08 15.02 -16.32
N ASP A 95 -3.44 13.85 -16.47
CA ASP A 95 -4.11 12.56 -16.61
C ASP A 95 -4.96 12.20 -15.37
N LEU A 96 -4.46 12.45 -14.16
CA LEU A 96 -5.21 12.23 -12.92
C LEU A 96 -6.42 13.16 -12.80
N LYS A 97 -6.32 14.39 -13.34
CA LYS A 97 -7.43 15.35 -13.38
C LYS A 97 -8.50 14.91 -14.36
N GLU A 98 -8.10 14.46 -15.54
CA GLU A 98 -9.01 14.00 -16.59
C GLU A 98 -9.73 12.72 -16.17
N ILE A 99 -9.00 11.74 -15.60
CA ILE A 99 -9.60 10.52 -15.06
C ILE A 99 -10.57 10.83 -13.91
N ALA A 100 -10.24 11.79 -13.03
CA ALA A 100 -11.11 12.19 -11.94
C ALA A 100 -12.37 12.94 -12.44
N SER A 101 -12.24 13.82 -13.43
CA SER A 101 -13.39 14.52 -14.04
C SER A 101 -14.27 13.55 -14.82
N THR A 102 -13.70 12.68 -15.66
CA THR A 102 -14.48 11.67 -16.41
C THR A 102 -15.16 10.67 -15.46
N SER A 103 -14.50 10.26 -14.38
CA SER A 103 -15.12 9.38 -13.37
C SER A 103 -16.23 10.10 -12.58
N ALA A 104 -16.07 11.40 -12.32
CA ALA A 104 -17.09 12.22 -11.68
C ALA A 104 -18.28 12.48 -12.62
N ASP A 105 -18.04 12.70 -13.90
CA ASP A 105 -19.08 12.93 -14.91
C ASP A 105 -19.89 11.65 -15.17
N ILE A 106 -19.23 10.50 -15.32
CA ILE A 106 -19.88 9.18 -15.45
C ILE A 106 -20.72 8.87 -14.21
N LYS A 107 -20.18 9.15 -13.00
CA LYS A 107 -20.95 8.97 -11.76
C LYS A 107 -22.08 10.00 -11.64
N SER A 108 -21.90 11.23 -12.08
CA SER A 108 -22.95 12.26 -11.98
C SER A 108 -24.12 11.96 -12.92
N GLU A 109 -23.87 11.45 -14.13
CA GLU A 109 -24.94 11.03 -15.05
C GLU A 109 -25.69 9.81 -14.52
N ALA A 110 -24.98 8.81 -14.02
CA ALA A 110 -25.58 7.62 -13.42
C ALA A 110 -26.37 7.97 -12.15
N VAL A 111 -25.79 8.80 -11.27
CA VAL A 111 -26.43 9.27 -10.03
C VAL A 111 -27.59 10.20 -10.34
N THR A 112 -27.56 11.00 -11.41
CA THR A 112 -28.71 11.86 -11.79
C THR A 112 -29.85 11.06 -12.40
N LYS A 113 -29.57 10.01 -13.18
CA LYS A 113 -30.60 9.08 -13.67
C LYS A 113 -31.22 8.28 -12.52
N THR A 114 -30.40 7.75 -11.62
CA THR A 114 -30.87 7.04 -10.43
C THR A 114 -31.58 7.98 -9.46
N ALA A 115 -31.10 9.20 -9.23
CA ALA A 115 -31.78 10.19 -8.39
C ALA A 115 -33.10 10.67 -9.00
N LYS A 116 -33.21 10.79 -10.32
CA LYS A 116 -34.50 11.05 -10.99
C LYS A 116 -35.45 9.87 -10.89
N ALA A 117 -34.96 8.63 -10.98
CA ALA A 117 -35.77 7.43 -10.80
C ALA A 117 -36.24 7.26 -9.34
N VAL A 118 -35.34 7.48 -8.37
CA VAL A 118 -35.65 7.46 -6.94
C VAL A 118 -36.59 8.60 -6.58
N LYS A 119 -36.37 9.82 -7.07
CA LYS A 119 -37.29 10.94 -6.86
C LYS A 119 -38.67 10.68 -7.46
N LYS A 120 -38.77 9.97 -8.59
CA LYS A 120 -40.07 9.53 -9.12
C LYS A 120 -40.69 8.40 -8.28
N GLY A 121 -39.89 7.54 -7.67
CA GLY A 121 -40.38 6.49 -6.76
C GLY A 121 -40.76 6.98 -5.36
N PHE A 122 -40.31 8.17 -4.93
CA PHE A 122 -40.50 8.69 -3.56
C PHE A 122 -41.54 9.81 -3.42
N ASN A 123 -42.16 10.30 -4.50
CA ASN A 123 -43.01 11.51 -4.43
C ASN A 123 -44.52 11.29 -4.24
N ASP A 124 -44.96 10.07 -3.91
CA ASP A 124 -46.38 9.81 -3.63
C ASP A 124 -46.59 9.13 -2.27
N THR A 125 -45.83 9.54 -1.25
CA THR A 125 -46.13 9.18 0.15
C THR A 125 -46.63 10.41 0.92
N LYS A 126 -47.62 10.20 1.80
CA LYS A 126 -48.14 11.16 2.77
C LYS A 126 -47.93 10.58 4.16
N PHE A 127 -47.91 11.40 5.21
CA PHE A 127 -47.81 10.89 6.58
C PHE A 127 -49.21 10.76 7.19
N CYS A 128 -49.44 9.69 7.95
CA CYS A 128 -50.67 9.50 8.69
C CYS A 128 -50.85 10.62 9.71
N LYS A 129 -52.00 11.30 9.70
CA LYS A 129 -52.29 12.44 10.59
C LYS A 129 -52.31 12.07 12.08
N LYS A 130 -52.52 10.79 12.40
CA LYS A 130 -52.68 10.30 13.78
C LYS A 130 -51.41 9.67 14.35
N CYS A 131 -50.78 8.75 13.63
CA CYS A 131 -49.61 8.01 14.12
C CYS A 131 -48.28 8.48 13.51
N GLY A 132 -48.30 9.36 12.50
CA GLY A 132 -47.09 9.89 11.88
C GLY A 132 -46.36 8.90 10.97
N VAL A 133 -46.90 7.70 10.73
CA VAL A 133 -46.27 6.72 9.83
C VAL A 133 -46.40 7.14 8.37
N GLU A 134 -45.37 6.87 7.58
CA GLU A 134 -45.39 7.09 6.13
C GLU A 134 -46.37 6.11 5.47
N ILE A 135 -47.32 6.65 4.73
CA ILE A 135 -48.35 5.89 4.00
C ILE A 135 -48.36 6.33 2.53
N ASP A 136 -48.79 5.44 1.66
CA ASP A 136 -48.96 5.77 0.25
C ASP A 136 -50.07 6.84 0.08
N ARG A 137 -49.90 7.79 -0.85
CA ARG A 137 -50.89 8.85 -1.10
C ARG A 137 -52.26 8.28 -1.47
N ASP A 138 -52.28 7.15 -2.16
CA ASP A 138 -53.51 6.49 -2.62
C ASP A 138 -54.18 5.65 -1.51
N SER A 139 -53.56 5.57 -0.32
CA SER A 139 -54.15 4.87 0.83
C SER A 139 -55.19 5.73 1.54
N THR A 140 -56.46 5.33 1.46
CA THR A 140 -57.59 5.95 2.18
C THR A 140 -57.57 5.65 3.69
N PHE A 141 -56.86 4.60 4.12
CA PHE A 141 -56.75 4.20 5.52
C PHE A 141 -55.29 3.89 5.86
N CYS A 142 -54.89 4.20 7.10
CA CYS A 142 -53.57 3.84 7.60
C CYS A 142 -53.48 2.34 7.87
N LYS A 143 -52.45 1.66 7.32
CA LYS A 143 -52.23 0.22 7.50
C LYS A 143 -51.83 -0.16 8.92
N GLU A 144 -51.20 0.76 9.65
CA GLU A 144 -50.71 0.52 11.01
C GLU A 144 -51.74 0.86 12.09
N CYS A 145 -52.47 1.96 11.95
CA CYS A 145 -53.40 2.42 12.99
C CYS A 145 -54.88 2.34 12.61
N GLY A 146 -55.21 1.91 11.39
CA GLY A 146 -56.58 1.72 10.89
C GLY A 146 -57.39 3.01 10.67
N GLU A 147 -56.80 4.18 10.94
CA GLU A 147 -57.50 5.47 10.87
C GLU A 147 -57.70 5.93 9.43
N LYS A 148 -58.88 6.46 9.11
CA LYS A 148 -59.19 7.01 7.79
C LYS A 148 -58.38 8.29 7.55
N GLN A 149 -57.78 8.39 6.36
CA GLN A 149 -56.92 9.48 5.94
C GLN A 149 -57.63 10.27 4.84
N GLU A 150 -58.53 11.14 5.28
CA GLU A 150 -59.24 12.15 4.47
C GLU A 150 -58.67 13.55 4.72
#